data_AF-A0A963Q3G1-F1
#
_entry.id   AF-A0A963Q3G1-F1
#
_cell.length_a   1.000
_cell.length_b   1.000
_cell.length_c   1.000
_cell.angle_alpha   90.00
_cell.angle_beta   90.00
_cell.angle_gamma   90.00
#
_symmetry.space_group_name_H-M   'P 1'
#
loop_
_entity.id
_entity.type
_entity.pdbx_description
1 polymer ?
#
loop_
_entity_poly.entity_id
_entity_poly.type
_entity_poly.pdbx_seq_one_letter_code
_entity_poly.pdbx_strand_id
1 'polypeptide(L)' 'VSQVGDFEKGLLAHLHTNNQDVLDAIQKEQALTDAIKEKLTAAIDAFAKGFA' A
#
# COMPACT_ATOMS: atom_id res chain seq x y z
N VAL A 1 3.16 -19.34 3.24
CA VAL A 1 3.84 -18.45 4.21
C VAL A 1 5.22 -17.96 3.75
N SER A 2 5.97 -18.73 2.97
CA SER A 2 7.29 -18.33 2.43
C SER A 2 7.27 -17.06 1.55
N GLN A 3 6.18 -16.79 0.84
CA GLN A 3 6.05 -15.63 -0.05
C GLN A 3 5.60 -14.33 0.65
N VAL A 4 5.26 -14.38 1.94
CA VAL A 4 4.74 -13.19 2.65
C VAL A 4 5.83 -12.11 2.76
N GLY A 5 7.09 -12.50 2.98
CA GLY A 5 8.20 -11.55 3.06
C GLY A 5 8.49 -10.84 1.74
N ASP A 6 8.38 -11.55 0.61
CA ASP A 6 8.58 -10.97 -0.73
C ASP A 6 7.37 -10.12 -1.13
N PHE A 7 6.16 -10.55 -0.78
CA PHE A 7 4.94 -9.78 -0.95
C PHE A 7 5.00 -8.45 -0.19
N GLU A 8 5.37 -8.48 1.10
CA GLU A 8 5.44 -7.27 1.92
C GLU A 8 6.47 -6.28 1.40
N LYS A 9 7.67 -6.75 1.01
CA LYS A 9 8.70 -5.91 0.40
C LYS A 9 8.25 -5.30 -0.92
N GLY A 10 7.62 -6.11 -1.78
CA GLY A 10 7.09 -5.64 -3.06
C GLY A 10 5.96 -4.64 -2.89
N LEU A 11 5.05 -4.88 -1.94
CA LEU A 11 3.96 -3.98 -1.60
C LEU A 11 4.49 -2.64 -1.07
N LEU A 12 5.49 -2.67 -0.18
CA LEU A 12 6.13 -1.46 0.35
C LEU A 12 6.82 -0.65 -0.76
N ALA A 13 7.54 -1.32 -1.66
CA ALA A 13 8.15 -0.68 -2.82
C ALA A 13 7.10 -0.07 -3.77
N HIS A 14 6.00 -0.79 -4.00
CA HIS A 14 4.88 -0.32 -4.82
C HIS A 14 4.18 0.89 -4.19
N LEU A 15 3.96 0.89 -2.87
CA LEU A 15 3.39 2.03 -2.15
C LEU A 15 4.31 3.25 -2.23
N HIS A 16 5.61 3.06 -2.03
CA HIS A 16 6.59 4.15 -2.15
C HIS A 16 6.70 4.73 -3.57
N THR A 17 6.48 3.91 -4.61
CA THR A 17 6.64 4.34 -6.01
C THR A 17 5.36 4.93 -6.60
N ASN A 18 4.21 4.30 -6.35
CA ASN A 18 2.95 4.63 -7.01
C ASN A 18 1.92 5.30 -6.10
N ASN A 19 2.06 5.19 -4.78
CA ASN A 19 1.05 5.67 -3.82
C ASN A 19 1.70 6.45 -2.67
N GLN A 20 2.74 7.24 -2.99
CA GLN A 20 3.43 8.06 -2.01
C GLN A 20 2.48 9.08 -1.35
N ASP A 21 1.44 9.53 -2.07
CA ASP A 21 0.40 10.41 -1.56
C ASP A 21 -0.38 9.80 -0.38
N VAL A 22 -0.58 8.48 -0.37
CA VAL A 22 -1.22 7.76 0.75
C VAL A 22 -0.32 7.77 1.97
N LEU A 23 0.99 7.56 1.79
CA LEU A 23 1.96 7.59 2.88
C LEU A 23 2.09 9.01 3.45
N ASP A 24 2.10 10.02 2.60
CA ASP A 24 2.13 11.43 3.02
C ASP A 24 0.84 11.82 3.75
N ALA A 25 -0.32 11.33 3.28
CA ALA A 25 -1.60 11.54 3.96
C ALA A 25 -1.63 10.87 5.35
N ILE A 26 -1.15 9.63 5.46
CA ILE A 26 -1.00 8.93 6.74
C ILE A 26 -0.06 9.69 7.67
N GLN A 27 1.07 10.18 7.14
CA GLN A 27 2.04 10.94 7.91
C GLN A 27 1.44 12.26 8.42
N LYS A 28 0.66 12.95 7.58
CA LYS A 28 0.09 14.26 7.89
C LYS A 28 -1.13 14.21 8.79
N GLU A 29 -2.07 13.29 8.53
CA GLU A 29 -3.28 13.14 9.33
C GLU A 29 -3.03 12.33 10.60
N GLN A 30 -1.96 11.52 10.64
CA GLN A 30 -1.67 10.58 11.72
C GLN A 30 -2.85 9.64 12.04
N ALA A 31 -3.74 9.47 11.07
CA ALA A 31 -4.98 8.72 11.18
C ALA A 31 -5.21 7.95 9.89
N LEU A 32 -5.85 6.79 10.03
CA LEU A 32 -6.30 6.00 8.89
C LEU A 32 -7.77 6.34 8.62
N THR A 33 -8.00 7.48 7.99
CA THR A 33 -9.35 7.92 7.57
C THR A 33 -9.89 7.03 6.47
N ASP A 34 -11.21 7.03 6.26
CA ASP A 34 -11.87 6.13 5.29
C ASP A 34 -11.32 6.34 3.87
N ALA A 35 -11.01 7.59 3.49
CA ALA A 35 -10.38 7.91 2.21
C ALA A 35 -8.97 7.30 2.06
N ILE A 36 -8.16 7.33 3.12
CA ILE A 36 -6.82 6.71 3.13
C ILE A 36 -6.96 5.18 3.06
N LYS A 37 -7.94 4.61 3.76
CA LYS A 37 -8.26 3.19 3.73
C LYS A 37 -8.63 2.70 2.33
N GLU A 38 -9.51 3.42 1.64
CA GLU A 38 -9.90 3.08 0.28
C GLU A 38 -8.72 3.09 -0.67
N LYS A 39 -7.87 4.14 -0.61
CA LYS A 39 -6.66 4.23 -1.43
C LYS A 39 -5.67 3.11 -1.12
N LEU A 40 -5.44 2.81 0.16
CA LEU A 40 -4.53 1.74 0.59
C LEU A 40 -5.04 0.38 0.09
N THR A 41 -6.35 0.14 0.20
CA THR A 41 -7.00 -1.10 -0.28
C THR A 41 -6.85 -1.23 -1.80
N ALA A 42 -7.11 -0.16 -2.55
CA ALA A 42 -6.94 -0.15 -4.00
C ALA A 42 -5.48 -0.41 -4.42
N ALA A 43 -4.50 0.15 -3.69
CA ALA A 43 -3.08 -0.09 -3.94
C ALA A 43 -2.68 -1.55 -3.66
N ILE A 44 -3.22 -2.14 -2.59
CA ILE A 44 -3.01 -3.55 -2.26
C ILE A 44 -3.64 -4.45 -3.32
N ASP A 45 -4.87 -4.17 -3.77
CA ASP A 45 -5.55 -4.94 -4.81
C ASP A 45 -4.82 -4.85 -6.16
N ALA A 46 -4.33 -3.66 -6.52
CA ALA A 46 -3.54 -3.46 -7.73
C ALA A 46 -2.23 -4.26 -7.69
N PHE A 47 -1.53 -4.24 -6.55
CA PHE A 47 -0.32 -5.04 -6.35
C PHE A 47 -0.61 -6.54 -6.36
N ALA A 48 -1.66 -6.98 -5.65
CA ALA A 48 -2.06 -8.39 -5.57
C ALA A 48 -2.44 -8.97 -6.93
N LYS A 49 -3.03 -8.17 -7.83
CA LYS A 49 -3.31 -8.60 -9.22
C LYS A 49 -2.04 -8.79 -10.06
N GLY A 50 -0.96 -8.08 -9.75
CA GLY A 50 0.33 -8.20 -10.44
C GLY A 50 1.30 -9.19 -9.79
N PHE A 51 1.06 -9.54 -8.52
CA PHE A 51 1.85 -10.50 -7.77
C PHE A 51 1.38 -11.94 -8.09
N ALA A 52 1.92 -12.51 -9.17
CA ALA A 52 1.75 -13.91 -9.57
C ALA A 52 3.06 -14.68 -9.40
#